data_AF-A0A3Y8WTC5-F1
#
_entry.id   AF-A0A3Y8WTC5-F1
#
_cell.length_a   1.000
_cell.length_b   1.000
_cell.length_c   1.000
_cell.angle_alpha   90.00
_cell.angle_beta   90.00
_cell.angle_gamma   90.00
#
_symmetry.space_group_name_H-M   'P 1'
#
loop_
_entity.id
_entity.type
_entity.pdbx_description
1 polymer ?
#
loop_
_entity_poly.entity_id
_entity_poly.type
_entity_poly.pdbx_seq_one_letter_code
_entity_poly.pdbx_strand_id
1 'polypeptide(L)'
;MTIKFRMLCLLLSTLSLFSPASYGWSVFVGDYGNVNSSNISSSISDITVDFNPTTFVKALAMHEGNGLREIAVTDAARDLDPHTGLSCNKDGNEGQADLHHGYIDSGLTYNGNKLWKTNITGLYFALEFTSINFGGQYYSEQFWVNWASGDSAAKSFNMHTIMGADQRTKNGMCDRATNWKYYAYGGIVLWIKYHIYIDDKFNPNGATSLPITFLKSSIYDLKFNTPYTSDAAQHSVSYVFNSGTLNINYPTCTASAVTGEGVSNATVPFGRVSAEDIVNGSTTMQKTFSIELSNCKYVKNLNVTLDSTNIGTTDKTLLSNTLTSSAASGIGVMIEGEKNPLSTSDWTLLKPRDSTSVYKFTNTPDYTNSDIGNSTQTMNFRATLKQDGSNVINAGEFKATGRFTINYP
;
A
#
# COMPACT_ATOMS: atom_id res chain seq x y z
N MET A 1 -67.53 -56.26 24.37
CA MET A 1 -67.51 -57.64 23.85
C MET A 1 -66.29 -57.79 22.94
N THR A 2 -65.25 -58.47 23.45
CA THR A 2 -64.25 -59.30 22.71
C THR A 2 -63.62 -58.74 21.42
N ILE A 3 -62.37 -58.22 21.42
CA ILE A 3 -61.06 -58.91 21.25
C ILE A 3 -60.88 -59.62 19.87
N LYS A 4 -59.96 -59.16 18.99
CA LYS A 4 -58.63 -59.77 18.65
C LYS A 4 -58.01 -59.25 17.32
N PHE A 5 -56.84 -58.60 17.43
CA PHE A 5 -55.56 -58.85 16.73
C PHE A 5 -55.54 -59.32 15.26
N ARG A 6 -54.88 -58.54 14.36
CA ARG A 6 -53.63 -58.95 13.67
C ARG A 6 -53.01 -57.83 12.79
N MET A 7 -51.78 -57.53 13.15
CA MET A 7 -50.67 -56.86 12.48
C MET A 7 -50.35 -57.41 11.07
N LEU A 8 -50.13 -56.55 10.05
CA LEU A 8 -49.04 -56.69 9.05
C LEU A 8 -48.90 -55.45 8.13
N CYS A 9 -47.70 -54.85 8.18
CA CYS A 9 -46.92 -54.13 7.16
C CYS A 9 -47.60 -53.44 5.96
N LEU A 10 -47.39 -52.13 5.82
CA LEU A 10 -46.68 -51.53 4.68
C LEU A 10 -46.41 -50.04 4.91
N LEU A 11 -45.22 -49.74 5.43
CA LEU A 11 -44.56 -48.43 5.39
C LEU A 11 -43.25 -48.66 4.62
N LEU A 12 -43.28 -48.40 3.31
CA LEU A 12 -42.09 -48.30 2.45
C LEU A 12 -42.17 -46.89 1.84
N SER A 13 -41.38 -45.93 2.32
CA SER A 13 -39.96 -45.71 2.02
C SER A 13 -39.79 -44.65 0.92
N THR A 14 -39.81 -43.39 1.34
CA THR A 14 -39.13 -42.30 0.62
C THR A 14 -38.11 -41.68 1.57
N LEU A 15 -37.12 -42.47 1.99
CA LEU A 15 -35.81 -41.94 2.36
C LEU A 15 -34.97 -41.97 1.07
N SER A 16 -34.98 -40.86 0.34
CA SER A 16 -33.90 -40.57 -0.60
C SER A 16 -32.65 -40.25 0.22
N LEU A 17 -31.96 -41.29 0.64
CA LEU A 17 -30.57 -41.21 1.08
C LEU A 17 -29.76 -40.78 -0.15
N PHE A 18 -29.49 -39.48 -0.30
CA PHE A 18 -28.28 -39.06 -0.98
C PHE A 18 -27.13 -39.51 -0.08
N SER A 19 -26.63 -40.73 -0.29
CA SER A 19 -25.31 -41.08 0.22
C SER A 19 -24.33 -40.07 -0.37
N PRO A 20 -23.55 -39.34 0.45
CA PRO A 20 -22.45 -38.56 -0.11
C PRO A 20 -21.58 -39.51 -0.91
N ALA A 21 -21.14 -39.08 -2.09
CA ALA A 21 -20.19 -39.86 -2.89
C ALA A 21 -18.99 -40.20 -1.99
N SER A 22 -18.76 -41.49 -1.75
CA SER A 22 -17.51 -41.94 -1.14
C SER A 22 -16.45 -41.85 -2.23
N TYR A 23 -15.49 -40.95 -2.03
CA TYR A 23 -14.41 -40.72 -3.00
C TYR A 23 -13.39 -41.87 -2.98
N GLY A 24 -13.36 -42.67 -1.91
CA GLY A 24 -12.52 -43.86 -1.80
C GLY A 24 -11.03 -43.57 -1.64
N TRP A 25 -10.68 -42.31 -1.32
CA TRP A 25 -9.31 -41.88 -1.02
C TRP A 25 -9.29 -40.73 0.00
N SER A 26 -8.16 -40.65 0.71
CA SER A 26 -7.82 -39.57 1.65
C SER A 26 -6.64 -38.73 1.14
N VAL A 27 -6.58 -37.47 1.55
CA VAL A 27 -5.45 -36.56 1.34
C VAL A 27 -4.62 -36.45 2.60
N PHE A 28 -3.32 -36.28 2.44
CA PHE A 28 -2.39 -36.04 3.53
C PHE A 28 -1.51 -34.85 3.19
N VAL A 29 -1.25 -34.04 4.23
CA VAL A 29 -0.36 -32.89 4.17
C VAL A 29 0.91 -33.22 4.91
N GLY A 30 2.06 -32.85 4.33
CA GLY A 30 3.37 -33.02 4.94
C GLY A 30 4.42 -33.40 3.91
N ASP A 31 5.65 -33.56 4.37
CA ASP A 31 6.75 -33.99 3.52
C ASP A 31 6.71 -35.49 3.28
N TYR A 32 6.50 -35.88 2.02
CA TYR A 32 6.57 -37.28 1.59
C TYR A 32 8.01 -37.74 1.29
N GLY A 33 9.02 -36.88 1.45
CA GLY A 33 10.44 -37.22 1.27
C GLY A 33 10.77 -37.75 -0.12
N ASN A 34 11.74 -38.67 -0.20
CA ASN A 34 12.11 -39.30 -1.45
C ASN A 34 11.03 -40.28 -1.92
N VAL A 35 10.43 -40.00 -3.07
CA VAL A 35 9.49 -40.90 -3.73
C VAL A 35 10.21 -41.90 -4.62
N ASN A 36 9.64 -43.11 -4.75
CA ASN A 36 10.13 -44.08 -5.72
C ASN A 36 9.75 -43.67 -7.17
N SER A 37 10.18 -44.46 -8.15
CA SER A 37 9.85 -44.23 -9.58
C SER A 37 8.36 -44.23 -9.91
N SER A 38 7.49 -44.65 -8.99
CA SER A 38 6.03 -44.63 -9.12
C SER A 38 5.38 -43.48 -8.33
N ASN A 39 6.16 -42.53 -7.81
CA ASN A 39 5.71 -41.43 -6.95
C ASN A 39 5.04 -41.89 -5.64
N ILE A 40 5.42 -43.06 -5.13
CA ILE A 40 4.91 -43.59 -3.87
C ILE A 40 5.98 -43.41 -2.80
N SER A 41 5.58 -42.81 -1.68
CA SER A 41 6.34 -42.71 -0.44
C SER A 41 5.85 -43.70 0.61
N SER A 42 6.76 -44.12 1.49
CA SER A 42 6.49 -44.96 2.66
C SER A 42 6.21 -44.18 3.95
N SER A 43 6.36 -42.86 3.94
CA SER A 43 6.17 -42.03 5.13
C SER A 43 5.81 -40.59 4.77
N ILE A 44 5.16 -39.91 5.69
CA ILE A 44 4.99 -38.46 5.69
C ILE A 44 5.57 -37.93 7.00
N SER A 45 6.14 -36.73 6.98
CA SER A 45 6.62 -36.03 8.16
C SER A 45 6.28 -34.55 8.13
N ASP A 46 6.45 -33.86 9.25
CA ASP A 46 6.43 -32.40 9.27
C ASP A 46 7.60 -31.82 8.46
N ILE A 47 7.36 -30.69 7.81
CA ILE A 47 8.40 -29.88 7.19
C ILE A 47 8.18 -28.40 7.49
N THR A 48 9.29 -27.69 7.69
CA THR A 48 9.33 -26.23 7.72
C THR A 48 10.23 -25.75 6.60
N VAL A 49 9.72 -24.83 5.79
CA VAL A 49 10.47 -24.23 4.69
C VAL A 49 10.62 -22.73 4.94
N ASP A 50 11.87 -22.29 4.98
CA ASP A 50 12.22 -20.88 5.14
C ASP A 50 12.26 -20.19 3.77
N PHE A 51 11.50 -19.11 3.63
CA PHE A 51 11.49 -18.26 2.45
C PHE A 51 12.11 -16.91 2.77
N ASN A 52 13.04 -16.48 1.91
CA ASN A 52 13.67 -15.16 1.98
C ASN A 52 13.05 -14.24 0.91
N PRO A 53 12.00 -13.48 1.20
CA PRO A 53 11.52 -12.46 0.27
C PRO A 53 12.60 -11.38 0.13
N THR A 54 13.42 -11.47 -0.92
CA THR A 54 14.58 -10.58 -1.17
C THR A 54 14.19 -9.10 -1.28
N THR A 55 12.91 -8.79 -1.50
CA THR A 55 12.29 -7.48 -1.30
C THR A 55 10.85 -7.65 -0.83
N PHE A 56 10.53 -7.14 0.36
CA PHE A 56 9.21 -7.32 0.97
C PHE A 56 8.13 -6.49 0.25
N VAL A 57 8.46 -5.26 -0.12
CA VAL A 57 7.63 -4.35 -0.92
C VAL A 57 8.51 -3.42 -1.75
N LYS A 58 7.92 -2.77 -2.77
CA LYS A 58 8.52 -1.61 -3.43
C LYS A 58 8.89 -0.57 -2.38
N ALA A 59 9.95 0.19 -2.64
CA ALA A 59 10.36 1.25 -1.73
C ALA A 59 9.21 2.23 -1.48
N LEU A 60 8.99 2.58 -0.22
CA LEU A 60 7.91 3.47 0.19
C LEU A 60 8.30 4.93 -0.04
N ALA A 61 7.41 5.70 -0.65
CA ALA A 61 7.49 7.16 -0.60
C ALA A 61 6.84 7.67 0.69
N MET A 62 7.55 8.51 1.43
CA MET A 62 7.00 9.17 2.62
C MET A 62 6.31 10.47 2.25
N HIS A 63 5.07 10.61 2.68
CA HIS A 63 4.28 11.83 2.58
C HIS A 63 3.62 12.07 3.93
N GLU A 64 3.36 13.34 4.29
CA GLU A 64 2.52 13.62 5.44
C GLU A 64 1.11 13.10 5.15
N GLY A 65 0.48 12.55 6.17
CA GLY A 65 -0.84 11.97 6.02
C GLY A 65 -1.33 11.46 7.36
N ASN A 66 -2.64 11.54 7.53
CA ASN A 66 -3.30 11.16 8.77
C ASN A 66 -4.21 9.94 8.56
N GLY A 67 -4.47 9.24 9.64
CA GLY A 67 -5.29 8.04 9.69
C GLY A 67 -4.62 6.79 9.13
N LEU A 68 -5.32 5.69 9.34
CA LEU A 68 -4.96 4.38 8.80
C LEU A 68 -5.15 4.37 7.28
N ARG A 69 -4.09 4.03 6.54
CA ARG A 69 -4.08 4.03 5.06
C ARG A 69 -3.15 2.98 4.49
N GLU A 70 -3.51 2.46 3.32
CA GLU A 70 -2.62 1.61 2.51
C GLU A 70 -1.58 2.48 1.80
N ILE A 71 -0.31 2.08 1.86
CA ILE A 71 0.80 2.84 1.29
C ILE A 71 1.61 2.07 0.26
N ALA A 72 1.49 0.74 0.23
CA ALA A 72 2.13 -0.08 -0.78
C ALA A 72 1.49 -1.46 -0.88
N VAL A 73 1.64 -2.04 -2.06
CA VAL A 73 1.31 -3.44 -2.36
C VAL A 73 2.48 -4.02 -3.13
N THR A 74 2.78 -5.31 -2.95
CA THR A 74 3.77 -6.01 -3.79
C THR A 74 3.33 -6.06 -5.26
N ASP A 75 4.23 -5.70 -6.18
CA ASP A 75 3.96 -5.61 -7.63
C ASP A 75 3.43 -6.93 -8.22
N ALA A 76 4.01 -8.06 -7.80
CA ALA A 76 3.62 -9.40 -8.23
C ALA A 76 3.43 -10.32 -7.02
N ALA A 77 2.54 -11.30 -7.17
CA ALA A 77 2.37 -12.33 -6.16
C ALA A 77 3.65 -13.18 -6.05
N ARG A 78 4.07 -13.46 -4.83
CA ARG A 78 5.27 -14.25 -4.54
C ARG A 78 4.93 -15.73 -4.62
N ASP A 79 5.69 -16.45 -5.43
CA ASP A 79 5.67 -17.90 -5.52
C ASP A 79 6.45 -18.49 -4.32
N LEU A 80 5.76 -19.31 -3.53
CA LEU A 80 6.30 -20.01 -2.37
C LEU A 80 6.12 -21.52 -2.56
N ASP A 81 7.12 -22.16 -3.17
CA ASP A 81 7.12 -23.59 -3.44
C ASP A 81 7.94 -24.37 -2.39
N PRO A 82 7.29 -25.15 -1.51
CA PRO A 82 7.97 -26.07 -0.59
C PRO A 82 8.49 -27.35 -1.26
N HIS A 83 8.19 -27.58 -2.54
CA HIS A 83 8.50 -28.76 -3.35
C HIS A 83 7.88 -30.10 -2.87
N THR A 84 7.12 -30.04 -1.79
CA THR A 84 6.44 -31.17 -1.14
C THR A 84 5.17 -30.68 -0.48
N GLY A 85 4.26 -31.55 -0.08
CA GLY A 85 3.18 -31.12 0.80
C GLY A 85 1.82 -31.73 0.58
N LEU A 86 1.52 -32.28 -0.60
CA LEU A 86 0.24 -32.93 -0.85
C LEU A 86 0.43 -34.35 -1.37
N SER A 87 -0.26 -35.29 -0.74
CA SER A 87 -0.29 -36.69 -1.14
C SER A 87 -1.66 -37.32 -0.88
N CYS A 88 -1.89 -38.53 -1.38
CA CYS A 88 -3.11 -39.29 -1.11
C CYS A 88 -2.86 -40.78 -0.89
N ASN A 89 -3.86 -41.44 -0.31
CA ASN A 89 -3.93 -42.90 -0.22
C ASN A 89 -5.37 -43.39 -0.41
N LYS A 90 -5.54 -44.70 -0.63
CA LYS A 90 -6.86 -45.36 -0.75
C LYS A 90 -7.49 -45.70 0.60
N ASP A 91 -6.71 -45.68 1.68
CA ASP A 91 -7.06 -46.32 2.95
C ASP A 91 -8.12 -45.52 3.77
N GLY A 92 -8.67 -44.43 3.21
CA GLY A 92 -9.73 -43.64 3.85
C GLY A 92 -10.56 -42.80 2.87
N ASN A 93 -11.35 -41.86 3.41
CA ASN A 93 -12.23 -40.97 2.64
C ASN A 93 -12.16 -39.52 3.13
N GLU A 94 -10.97 -39.07 3.49
CA GLU A 94 -10.74 -37.82 4.19
C GLU A 94 -10.18 -36.75 3.23
N GLY A 95 -10.96 -35.69 2.97
CA GLY A 95 -10.72 -34.75 1.88
C GLY A 95 -10.48 -33.28 2.27
N GLN A 96 -10.12 -32.97 3.51
CA GLN A 96 -9.87 -31.62 4.01
C GLN A 96 -8.38 -31.30 4.19
N ALA A 97 -7.97 -30.11 3.76
CA ALA A 97 -6.70 -29.49 4.14
C ALA A 97 -6.98 -28.11 4.75
N ASP A 98 -6.32 -27.81 5.86
CA ASP A 98 -6.54 -26.59 6.64
C ASP A 98 -5.32 -25.68 6.59
N LEU A 99 -5.55 -24.39 6.30
CA LEU A 99 -4.54 -23.34 6.32
C LEU A 99 -4.67 -22.49 7.59
N HIS A 100 -3.60 -22.46 8.37
CA HIS A 100 -3.44 -21.65 9.58
C HIS A 100 -2.43 -20.53 9.34
N HIS A 101 -2.45 -19.51 10.22
CA HIS A 101 -1.42 -18.48 10.26
C HIS A 101 -1.01 -18.11 11.69
N GLY A 102 0.25 -17.67 11.85
CA GLY A 102 0.82 -17.35 13.15
C GLY A 102 0.70 -15.89 13.59
N TYR A 103 0.19 -15.01 12.73
CA TYR A 103 0.27 -13.55 12.92
C TYR A 103 -0.47 -12.99 14.13
N ILE A 104 0.09 -11.95 14.77
CA ILE A 104 -0.54 -11.24 15.89
C ILE A 104 -1.50 -10.18 15.35
N ASP A 105 -2.77 -10.28 15.73
CA ASP A 105 -3.83 -9.33 15.36
C ASP A 105 -3.47 -7.92 15.86
N SER A 106 -3.59 -6.92 14.98
CA SER A 106 -3.42 -5.51 15.35
C SER A 106 -4.65 -4.93 16.06
N GLY A 107 -5.81 -5.57 15.91
CA GLY A 107 -7.11 -5.05 16.29
C GLY A 107 -7.70 -4.06 15.26
N LEU A 108 -6.99 -3.80 14.17
CA LEU A 108 -7.40 -2.88 13.12
C LEU A 108 -7.95 -3.64 11.91
N THR A 109 -8.83 -2.96 11.17
CA THR A 109 -9.31 -3.41 9.87
C THR A 109 -9.25 -2.26 8.86
N TYR A 110 -9.04 -2.59 7.59
CA TYR A 110 -9.10 -1.65 6.48
C TYR A 110 -9.88 -2.27 5.33
N ASN A 111 -10.92 -1.60 4.86
CA ASN A 111 -11.84 -2.12 3.83
C ASN A 111 -12.37 -3.55 4.13
N GLY A 112 -12.59 -3.87 5.40
CA GLY A 112 -13.07 -5.18 5.85
C GLY A 112 -11.98 -6.25 6.03
N ASN A 113 -10.72 -5.96 5.70
CA ASN A 113 -9.60 -6.89 5.89
C ASN A 113 -8.90 -6.64 7.22
N LYS A 114 -8.55 -7.72 7.93
CA LYS A 114 -7.77 -7.66 9.16
C LYS A 114 -6.34 -7.23 8.86
N LEU A 115 -5.79 -6.43 9.76
CA LEU A 115 -4.40 -6.01 9.73
C LEU A 115 -3.60 -6.72 10.82
N TRP A 116 -2.37 -7.10 10.49
CA TRP A 116 -1.44 -7.85 11.33
C TRP A 116 -0.27 -6.98 11.75
N LYS A 117 0.27 -7.21 12.96
CA LYS A 117 1.34 -6.37 13.52
C LYS A 117 2.70 -6.65 12.91
N THR A 118 3.49 -5.59 12.74
CA THR A 118 4.94 -5.67 12.56
C THR A 118 5.67 -5.28 13.85
N ASN A 119 7.00 -5.43 13.87
CA ASN A 119 7.88 -4.92 14.93
C ASN A 119 7.95 -3.38 14.96
N ILE A 120 7.44 -2.68 13.94
CA ILE A 120 7.49 -1.23 13.85
C ILE A 120 6.14 -0.65 14.26
N THR A 121 6.16 0.25 15.26
CA THR A 121 4.96 0.95 15.73
C THR A 121 4.28 1.71 14.59
N GLY A 122 2.98 1.50 14.46
CA GLY A 122 2.15 2.13 13.44
C GLY A 122 2.30 1.54 12.03
N LEU A 123 3.12 0.50 11.83
CA LEU A 123 3.23 -0.24 10.57
C LEU A 123 2.53 -1.59 10.67
N TYR A 124 1.64 -1.85 9.73
CA TYR A 124 0.82 -3.07 9.66
C TYR A 124 0.88 -3.69 8.28
N PHE A 125 0.47 -4.95 8.19
CA PHE A 125 0.32 -5.62 6.90
C PHE A 125 -0.98 -6.43 6.83
N ALA A 126 -1.46 -6.68 5.63
CA ALA A 126 -2.45 -7.70 5.32
C ALA A 126 -1.90 -8.65 4.25
N LEU A 127 -2.42 -9.88 4.24
CA LEU A 127 -2.01 -10.92 3.33
C LEU A 127 -3.17 -11.33 2.41
N GLU A 128 -2.96 -11.19 1.11
CA GLU A 128 -3.87 -11.63 0.06
C GLU A 128 -3.26 -12.87 -0.61
N PHE A 129 -4.03 -13.96 -0.68
CA PHE A 129 -3.74 -15.10 -1.54
C PHE A 129 -4.35 -14.86 -2.91
N THR A 130 -3.53 -14.88 -3.95
CA THR A 130 -4.02 -14.75 -5.33
C THR A 130 -4.30 -16.09 -5.97
N SER A 131 -3.56 -17.13 -5.56
CA SER A 131 -3.81 -18.52 -5.96
C SER A 131 -3.03 -19.49 -5.07
N ILE A 132 -3.46 -20.75 -5.07
CA ILE A 132 -2.74 -21.88 -4.47
C ILE A 132 -2.70 -23.02 -5.48
N ASN A 133 -1.56 -23.68 -5.62
CA ASN A 133 -1.42 -24.91 -6.37
C ASN A 133 -1.33 -26.08 -5.38
N PHE A 134 -2.28 -26.99 -5.47
CA PHE A 134 -2.34 -28.25 -4.73
C PHE A 134 -1.78 -29.37 -5.60
N GLY A 135 -0.45 -29.41 -5.73
CA GLY A 135 0.26 -30.48 -6.42
C GLY A 135 -0.08 -30.66 -7.89
N GLY A 136 -0.55 -29.63 -8.60
CA GLY A 136 -0.94 -29.63 -10.01
C GLY A 136 -2.34 -29.07 -10.28
N GLN A 137 -3.17 -28.93 -9.24
CA GLN A 137 -4.51 -28.32 -9.33
C GLN A 137 -4.51 -26.93 -8.70
N TYR A 138 -5.04 -25.95 -9.43
CA TYR A 138 -5.06 -24.55 -8.99
C TYR A 138 -6.39 -24.19 -8.33
N TYR A 139 -6.29 -23.66 -7.10
CA TYR A 139 -7.32 -22.88 -6.45
C TYR A 139 -7.06 -21.39 -6.75
N SER A 140 -7.80 -20.82 -7.70
CA SER A 140 -7.58 -19.47 -8.24
C SER A 140 -8.50 -18.40 -7.62
N GLU A 141 -9.32 -18.74 -6.63
CA GLU A 141 -10.12 -17.75 -5.92
C GLU A 141 -9.22 -16.90 -5.00
N GLN A 142 -9.33 -15.59 -5.13
CA GLN A 142 -8.59 -14.64 -4.31
C GLN A 142 -9.24 -14.51 -2.93
N PHE A 143 -8.43 -14.48 -1.87
CA PHE A 143 -8.94 -14.29 -0.51
C PHE A 143 -7.89 -13.68 0.42
N TRP A 144 -8.38 -13.12 1.53
CA TRP A 144 -7.57 -12.45 2.54
C TRP A 144 -7.48 -13.28 3.82
N VAL A 145 -6.36 -13.14 4.53
CA VAL A 145 -6.22 -13.69 5.88
C VAL A 145 -7.01 -12.86 6.88
N ASN A 146 -8.24 -13.27 7.12
CA ASN A 146 -9.22 -12.56 7.97
C ASN A 146 -9.74 -13.39 9.16
N TRP A 147 -9.23 -14.60 9.37
CA TRP A 147 -9.59 -15.45 10.51
C TRP A 147 -8.67 -15.22 11.71
N ALA A 148 -8.94 -15.86 12.85
CA ALA A 148 -8.08 -15.75 14.04
C ALA A 148 -6.76 -16.53 13.84
N SER A 149 -5.71 -16.13 14.56
CA SER A 149 -4.41 -16.80 14.48
C SER A 149 -4.34 -18.09 15.30
N GLY A 150 -3.35 -18.92 14.96
CA GLY A 150 -3.02 -20.16 15.64
C GLY A 150 -3.77 -21.37 15.07
N ASP A 151 -3.60 -22.50 15.77
CA ASP A 151 -4.04 -23.82 15.30
C ASP A 151 -5.55 -24.07 15.47
N SER A 152 -6.25 -23.23 16.22
CA SER A 152 -7.69 -23.38 16.49
C SER A 152 -8.59 -22.71 15.44
N ALA A 153 -8.01 -21.97 14.50
CA ALA A 153 -8.72 -21.30 13.42
C ALA A 153 -8.00 -21.50 12.09
N ALA A 154 -8.76 -21.85 11.05
CA ALA A 154 -8.22 -22.16 9.74
C ALA A 154 -9.16 -21.72 8.62
N LYS A 155 -8.60 -21.55 7.43
CA LYS A 155 -9.36 -21.67 6.18
C LYS A 155 -9.26 -23.12 5.69
N SER A 156 -10.40 -23.79 5.63
CA SER A 156 -10.49 -25.18 5.17
C SER A 156 -10.73 -25.27 3.67
N PHE A 157 -10.09 -26.25 3.05
CA PHE A 157 -10.19 -26.54 1.63
C PHE A 157 -10.67 -27.97 1.41
N ASN A 158 -11.73 -28.13 0.61
CA ASN A 158 -12.24 -29.44 0.21
C ASN A 158 -11.44 -29.98 -0.98
N MET A 159 -10.45 -30.81 -0.69
CA MET A 159 -9.59 -31.48 -1.66
C MET A 159 -10.32 -32.48 -2.54
N HIS A 160 -11.40 -33.11 -2.10
CA HIS A 160 -12.21 -33.96 -2.99
C HIS A 160 -12.78 -33.15 -4.16
N THR A 161 -13.14 -31.90 -3.90
CA THR A 161 -13.62 -30.97 -4.94
C THR A 161 -12.46 -30.48 -5.81
N ILE A 162 -11.36 -30.01 -5.19
CA ILE A 162 -10.23 -29.42 -5.92
C ILE A 162 -9.49 -30.48 -6.75
N MET A 163 -9.22 -31.65 -6.17
CA MET A 163 -8.47 -32.73 -6.82
C MET A 163 -9.37 -33.68 -7.61
N GLY A 164 -10.69 -33.67 -7.41
CA GLY A 164 -11.61 -34.54 -8.14
C GLY A 164 -11.58 -34.36 -9.67
N ALA A 165 -11.14 -33.19 -10.15
CA ALA A 165 -10.91 -32.92 -11.56
C ALA A 165 -9.56 -33.43 -12.09
N ASP A 166 -8.59 -33.68 -11.21
CA ASP A 166 -7.23 -34.08 -11.55
C ASP A 166 -7.18 -35.45 -12.23
N GLN A 167 -6.41 -35.53 -13.32
CA GLN A 167 -6.31 -36.77 -14.11
C GLN A 167 -5.61 -37.90 -13.34
N ARG A 168 -4.66 -37.60 -12.44
CA ARG A 168 -4.00 -38.62 -11.62
C ARG A 168 -4.99 -39.23 -10.64
N THR A 169 -5.84 -38.42 -10.04
CA THR A 169 -6.93 -38.88 -9.16
C THR A 169 -7.92 -39.75 -9.94
N LYS A 170 -8.38 -39.29 -11.12
CA LYS A 170 -9.29 -40.06 -11.99
C LYS A 170 -8.71 -41.37 -12.51
N ASN A 171 -7.39 -41.40 -12.74
CA ASN A 171 -6.67 -42.59 -13.17
C ASN A 171 -6.33 -43.53 -12.00
N GLY A 172 -6.89 -43.30 -10.80
CA GLY A 172 -6.72 -44.17 -9.64
C GLY A 172 -5.31 -44.14 -9.07
N MET A 173 -4.55 -43.05 -9.20
CA MET A 173 -3.19 -43.00 -8.63
C MET A 173 -3.20 -43.13 -7.10
N CYS A 174 -4.21 -42.59 -6.41
CA CYS A 174 -4.40 -42.81 -4.98
C CYS A 174 -4.69 -44.27 -4.64
N ASP A 175 -5.31 -45.03 -5.56
CA ASP A 175 -5.58 -46.46 -5.36
C ASP A 175 -4.31 -47.30 -5.34
N ARG A 176 -3.19 -46.77 -5.88
CA ARG A 176 -1.88 -47.44 -5.90
C ARG A 176 -1.15 -47.31 -4.57
N ALA A 177 -1.55 -46.35 -3.74
CA ALA A 177 -0.98 -46.07 -2.44
C ALA A 177 -1.89 -46.67 -1.34
N THR A 178 -1.53 -47.87 -0.90
CA THR A 178 -2.26 -48.66 0.13
C THR A 178 -1.30 -49.09 1.24
N ASN A 179 -1.86 -49.47 2.39
CA ASN A 179 -1.13 -49.89 3.58
C ASN A 179 -0.22 -48.77 4.12
N TRP A 180 -0.78 -47.58 4.33
CA TRP A 180 -0.06 -46.42 4.87
C TRP A 180 1.09 -45.93 3.99
N LYS A 181 0.99 -46.20 2.68
CA LYS A 181 1.82 -45.57 1.65
C LYS A 181 1.07 -44.39 1.06
N TYR A 182 1.81 -43.46 0.46
CA TYR A 182 1.28 -42.19 0.00
C TYR A 182 1.72 -41.91 -1.43
N TYR A 183 0.76 -41.64 -2.32
CA TYR A 183 1.04 -41.16 -3.66
C TYR A 183 1.27 -39.65 -3.59
N ALA A 184 2.46 -39.19 -3.98
CA ALA A 184 2.79 -37.77 -3.98
C ALA A 184 2.12 -37.05 -5.16
N TYR A 185 1.25 -36.08 -4.85
CA TYR A 185 0.72 -35.18 -5.86
C TYR A 185 1.73 -34.09 -6.21
N GLY A 186 2.38 -33.51 -5.21
CA GLY A 186 3.36 -32.43 -5.38
C GLY A 186 3.31 -31.41 -4.25
N GLY A 187 3.97 -30.27 -4.48
CA GLY A 187 4.02 -29.15 -3.55
C GLY A 187 2.68 -28.44 -3.36
N ILE A 188 2.46 -27.91 -2.16
CA ILE A 188 1.44 -26.88 -1.92
C ILE A 188 2.11 -25.52 -2.20
N VAL A 189 1.90 -24.97 -3.39
CA VAL A 189 2.58 -23.72 -3.80
C VAL A 189 1.64 -22.53 -3.57
N LEU A 190 2.14 -21.48 -2.95
CA LEU A 190 1.34 -20.30 -2.63
C LEU A 190 1.73 -19.12 -3.52
N TRP A 191 0.74 -18.36 -3.98
CA TRP A 191 0.93 -17.03 -4.56
C TRP A 191 0.29 -15.99 -3.66
N ILE A 192 1.13 -15.16 -3.05
CA ILE A 192 0.69 -14.18 -2.05
C ILE A 192 1.11 -12.75 -2.40
N LYS A 193 0.26 -11.79 -2.04
CA LYS A 193 0.58 -10.36 -2.04
C LYS A 193 0.55 -9.81 -0.63
N TYR A 194 1.49 -8.90 -0.34
CA TYR A 194 1.51 -8.14 0.90
C TYR A 194 1.00 -6.74 0.65
N HIS A 195 0.09 -6.32 1.52
CA HIS A 195 -0.47 -4.97 1.55
C HIS A 195 0.03 -4.28 2.82
N ILE A 196 0.60 -3.09 2.69
CA ILE A 196 1.27 -2.37 3.78
C ILE A 196 0.48 -1.14 4.15
N TYR A 197 0.26 -0.99 5.45
CA TYR A 197 -0.54 0.07 6.02
C TYR A 197 0.24 0.81 7.09
N ILE A 198 -0.02 2.10 7.20
CA ILE A 198 0.48 2.93 8.30
C ILE A 198 -0.66 3.70 8.96
N ASP A 199 -0.48 4.03 10.24
CA ASP A 199 -1.32 4.98 10.98
C ASP A 199 -0.50 6.20 11.45
N ASP A 200 -1.14 7.07 12.23
CA ASP A 200 -0.54 8.31 12.77
C ASP A 200 0.66 8.08 13.69
N LYS A 201 0.89 6.84 14.14
CA LYS A 201 2.01 6.48 15.03
C LYS A 201 3.24 6.03 14.25
N PHE A 202 3.11 5.78 12.95
CA PHE A 202 4.26 5.43 12.13
C PHE A 202 5.17 6.63 11.95
N ASN A 203 6.38 6.54 12.49
CA ASN A 203 7.40 7.57 12.35
C ASN A 203 8.77 6.92 12.10
N PRO A 204 9.26 6.94 10.84
CA PRO A 204 10.58 6.40 10.51
C PRO A 204 11.74 7.30 10.98
N ASN A 205 11.47 8.51 11.52
CA ASN A 205 12.46 9.45 12.06
C ASN A 205 13.65 9.71 11.12
N GLY A 206 13.39 9.89 9.82
CA GLY A 206 14.41 10.13 8.81
C GLY A 206 15.16 8.89 8.32
N ALA A 207 14.85 7.69 8.83
CA ALA A 207 15.44 6.45 8.34
C ALA A 207 15.08 6.20 6.88
N THR A 208 16.07 5.76 6.09
CA THR A 208 15.91 5.35 4.68
C THR A 208 15.74 3.84 4.53
N SER A 209 15.95 3.09 5.61
CA SER A 209 15.68 1.66 5.67
C SER A 209 15.27 1.24 7.08
N LEU A 210 14.31 0.32 7.19
CA LEU A 210 13.87 -0.26 8.47
C LEU A 210 13.80 -1.79 8.38
N PRO A 211 14.41 -2.54 9.31
CA PRO A 211 14.21 -3.99 9.37
C PRO A 211 12.78 -4.30 9.85
N ILE A 212 12.03 -5.05 9.05
CA ILE A 212 10.65 -5.46 9.37
C ILE A 212 10.60 -6.93 9.71
N THR A 213 9.93 -7.24 10.81
CA THR A 213 9.49 -8.60 11.16
C THR A 213 7.98 -8.64 11.34
N PHE A 214 7.31 -9.65 10.78
CA PHE A 214 5.91 -9.92 11.10
C PHE A 214 5.83 -10.56 12.46
N LEU A 215 5.06 -9.93 13.35
CA LEU A 215 4.92 -10.48 14.68
C LEU A 215 3.98 -11.68 14.63
N LYS A 216 4.46 -12.79 15.18
CA LYS A 216 3.75 -14.06 15.23
C LYS A 216 3.78 -14.65 16.64
N SER A 217 2.71 -15.34 17.01
CA SER A 217 2.63 -16.15 18.23
C SER A 217 3.04 -17.60 18.00
N SER A 218 3.22 -17.99 16.74
CA SER A 218 3.64 -19.33 16.31
C SER A 218 5.05 -19.32 15.74
N ILE A 219 5.67 -20.50 15.60
CA ILE A 219 6.96 -20.64 14.92
C ILE A 219 6.86 -20.47 13.39
N TYR A 220 5.68 -20.72 12.83
CA TYR A 220 5.38 -20.60 11.40
C TYR A 220 4.65 -19.29 11.09
N ASP A 221 4.76 -18.83 9.84
CA ASP A 221 3.95 -17.74 9.29
C ASP A 221 2.62 -18.29 8.78
N LEU A 222 2.69 -19.34 7.96
CA LEU A 222 1.57 -20.13 7.47
C LEU A 222 1.81 -21.61 7.74
N LYS A 223 0.75 -22.38 7.95
CA LYS A 223 0.83 -23.83 8.09
C LYS A 223 -0.33 -24.51 7.40
N PHE A 224 -0.04 -25.51 6.58
CA PHE A 224 -1.03 -26.48 6.15
C PHE A 224 -0.93 -27.76 6.97
N ASN A 225 -2.07 -28.35 7.31
CA ASN A 225 -2.16 -29.72 7.82
C ASN A 225 -3.51 -30.32 7.43
N THR A 226 -3.69 -31.60 7.73
CA THR A 226 -5.02 -32.21 7.74
C THR A 226 -5.59 -32.19 9.16
N PRO A 227 -6.91 -32.08 9.34
CA PRO A 227 -7.53 -32.06 10.67
C PRO A 227 -7.70 -33.45 11.30
N TYR A 228 -7.22 -34.52 10.65
CA TYR A 228 -7.52 -35.88 11.10
C TYR A 228 -6.67 -36.25 12.30
N THR A 229 -7.31 -36.93 13.25
CA THR A 229 -6.70 -37.23 14.55
C THR A 229 -5.87 -38.51 14.57
N SER A 230 -5.76 -39.24 13.44
CA SER A 230 -4.88 -40.41 13.35
C SER A 230 -3.42 -39.96 13.20
N ASP A 231 -2.50 -40.58 13.95
CA ASP A 231 -1.07 -40.22 13.95
C ASP A 231 -0.47 -40.10 12.54
N ALA A 232 -0.83 -41.00 11.62
CA ALA A 232 -0.32 -40.97 10.24
C ALA A 232 -0.83 -39.80 9.37
N ALA A 233 -1.80 -39.04 9.89
CA ALA A 233 -2.35 -37.84 9.26
C ALA A 233 -1.90 -36.52 9.92
N GLN A 234 -1.27 -36.61 11.09
CA GLN A 234 -0.85 -35.45 11.87
C GLN A 234 0.51 -34.95 11.40
N HIS A 235 0.55 -34.44 10.19
CA HIS A 235 1.73 -33.80 9.62
C HIS A 235 1.38 -32.46 8.99
N SER A 236 2.41 -31.65 8.78
CA SER A 236 2.25 -30.28 8.37
C SER A 236 3.33 -29.81 7.40
N VAL A 237 2.95 -28.81 6.60
CA VAL A 237 3.87 -28.00 5.82
C VAL A 237 3.81 -26.59 6.38
N SER A 238 4.89 -26.17 7.02
CA SER A 238 5.04 -24.84 7.60
C SER A 238 5.87 -23.94 6.70
N TYR A 239 5.40 -22.73 6.48
CA TYR A 239 6.08 -21.68 5.73
C TYR A 239 6.57 -20.66 6.76
N VAL A 240 7.86 -20.38 6.74
CA VAL A 240 8.48 -19.35 7.57
C VAL A 240 9.01 -18.26 6.67
N PHE A 241 8.61 -17.02 6.92
CA PHE A 241 9.06 -15.88 6.14
C PHE A 241 10.15 -15.15 6.89
N ASN A 242 11.35 -15.15 6.32
CA ASN A 242 12.45 -14.39 6.87
C ASN A 242 12.19 -12.90 6.65
N SER A 243 12.40 -12.14 7.73
CA SER A 243 12.20 -10.69 7.77
C SER A 243 13.04 -9.97 6.72
N GLY A 244 12.44 -8.95 6.10
CA GLY A 244 13.08 -8.14 5.09
C GLY A 244 13.41 -6.73 5.59
N THR A 245 13.77 -5.87 4.64
CA THR A 245 13.98 -4.45 4.87
C THR A 245 12.92 -3.64 4.13
N LEU A 246 12.31 -2.68 4.84
CA LEU A 246 11.53 -1.62 4.23
C LEU A 246 12.47 -0.54 3.73
N ASN A 247 12.49 -0.29 2.44
CA ASN A 247 13.19 0.87 1.91
C ASN A 247 12.25 2.07 1.94
N ILE A 248 12.76 3.21 2.41
CA ILE A 248 12.01 4.44 2.62
C ILE A 248 12.69 5.55 1.83
N ASN A 249 11.92 6.20 0.96
CA ASN A 249 12.34 7.34 0.19
C ASN A 249 11.55 8.57 0.65
N TYR A 250 12.27 9.67 0.85
CA TYR A 250 11.67 10.95 1.15
C TYR A 250 11.50 11.78 -0.12
N PRO A 251 10.50 12.66 -0.18
CA PRO A 251 10.34 13.61 -1.27
C PRO A 251 11.55 14.52 -1.36
N THR A 252 12.07 14.71 -2.57
CA THR A 252 13.23 15.58 -2.81
C THR A 252 13.08 16.28 -4.14
N CYS A 253 13.53 17.53 -4.22
CA CYS A 253 13.77 18.27 -5.45
C CYS A 253 15.04 19.13 -5.28
N THR A 254 15.60 19.58 -6.40
CA THR A 254 16.61 20.64 -6.45
C THR A 254 15.96 21.93 -6.94
N ALA A 255 16.18 23.05 -6.26
CA ALA A 255 15.74 24.35 -6.78
C ALA A 255 16.58 24.70 -8.02
N SER A 256 15.93 24.93 -9.15
CA SER A 256 16.63 25.16 -10.42
C SER A 256 16.81 26.64 -10.70
N ALA A 257 15.72 27.34 -11.04
CA ALA A 257 15.78 28.75 -11.44
C ALA A 257 14.43 29.46 -11.21
N VAL A 258 14.51 30.79 -11.11
CA VAL A 258 13.35 31.67 -11.28
C VAL A 258 13.39 32.20 -12.71
N THR A 259 12.33 31.99 -13.48
CA THR A 259 12.25 32.32 -14.91
C THR A 259 11.07 33.26 -15.18
N GLY A 260 11.09 33.93 -16.33
CA GLY A 260 10.06 34.89 -16.72
C GLY A 260 10.63 35.98 -17.64
N GLU A 261 9.75 36.79 -18.21
CA GLU A 261 10.17 37.86 -19.12
C GLU A 261 11.06 38.88 -18.39
N GLY A 262 12.30 39.03 -18.86
CA GLY A 262 13.29 39.93 -18.27
C GLY A 262 13.82 39.50 -16.89
N VAL A 263 13.42 38.33 -16.38
CA VAL A 263 13.88 37.84 -15.08
C VAL A 263 15.37 37.50 -15.14
N SER A 264 16.14 38.03 -14.20
CA SER A 264 17.58 37.80 -14.06
C SER A 264 17.94 37.60 -12.60
N ASN A 265 18.66 36.53 -12.25
CA ASN A 265 19.07 36.23 -10.87
C ASN A 265 17.92 36.35 -9.85
N ALA A 266 16.74 35.79 -10.18
CA ALA A 266 15.49 35.90 -9.39
C ALA A 266 14.93 37.32 -9.19
N THR A 267 15.38 38.29 -9.99
CA THR A 267 14.82 39.65 -10.02
C THR A 267 13.75 39.75 -11.09
N VAL A 268 12.54 40.16 -10.70
CA VAL A 268 11.41 40.44 -11.60
C VAL A 268 11.36 41.95 -11.88
N PRO A 269 11.65 42.42 -13.10
CA PRO A 269 11.71 43.86 -13.38
C PRO A 269 10.34 44.45 -13.70
N PHE A 270 9.91 45.44 -12.90
CA PHE A 270 8.76 46.29 -13.23
C PHE A 270 9.14 47.44 -14.18
N GLY A 271 10.41 47.84 -14.20
CA GLY A 271 10.87 48.97 -15.00
C GLY A 271 10.37 50.30 -14.46
N ARG A 272 10.19 51.28 -15.36
CA ARG A 272 9.65 52.61 -15.01
C ARG A 272 8.14 52.57 -15.07
N VAL A 273 7.50 53.04 -14.01
CA VAL A 273 6.05 53.00 -13.81
C VAL A 273 5.58 54.36 -13.31
N SER A 274 4.41 54.81 -13.77
CA SER A 274 3.82 56.04 -13.27
C SER A 274 2.93 55.76 -12.05
N ALA A 275 2.75 56.75 -11.17
CA ALA A 275 1.81 56.62 -10.05
C ALA A 275 0.37 56.41 -10.55
N GLU A 276 0.02 57.01 -11.68
CA GLU A 276 -1.30 56.86 -12.32
C GLU A 276 -1.56 55.40 -12.73
N ASP A 277 -0.58 54.73 -13.35
CA ASP A 277 -0.69 53.31 -13.71
C ASP A 277 -0.93 52.40 -12.50
N ILE A 278 -0.28 52.72 -11.37
CA ILE A 278 -0.41 51.98 -10.11
C ILE A 278 -1.81 52.14 -9.54
N VAL A 279 -2.30 53.39 -9.47
CA VAL A 279 -3.64 53.70 -8.91
C VAL A 279 -4.75 53.12 -9.79
N ASN A 280 -4.60 53.20 -11.11
CA ASN A 280 -5.59 52.68 -12.06
C ASN A 280 -5.52 51.15 -12.22
N GLY A 281 -4.54 50.48 -11.62
CA GLY A 281 -4.40 49.02 -11.70
C GLY A 281 -4.07 48.52 -13.11
N SER A 282 -3.23 49.26 -13.85
CA SER A 282 -2.84 48.92 -15.22
C SER A 282 -2.22 47.52 -15.32
N THR A 283 -2.45 46.82 -16.43
CA THR A 283 -1.85 45.49 -16.68
C THR A 283 -0.33 45.54 -16.75
N THR A 284 0.26 46.71 -17.05
CA THR A 284 1.72 46.92 -17.01
C THR A 284 2.29 46.82 -15.59
N MET A 285 1.45 46.94 -14.56
CA MET A 285 1.83 46.72 -13.16
C MET A 285 1.86 45.25 -12.79
N GLN A 286 1.61 44.33 -13.73
CA GLN A 286 1.65 42.89 -13.51
C GLN A 286 2.84 42.28 -14.25
N LYS A 287 3.61 41.46 -13.55
CA LYS A 287 4.71 40.67 -14.10
C LYS A 287 4.56 39.22 -13.68
N THR A 288 4.72 38.31 -14.62
CA THR A 288 4.68 36.87 -14.34
C THR A 288 6.09 36.32 -14.23
N PHE A 289 6.25 35.35 -13.34
CA PHE A 289 7.49 34.61 -13.18
C PHE A 289 7.16 33.19 -12.71
N SER A 290 8.09 32.27 -12.90
CA SER A 290 7.94 30.88 -12.49
C SER A 290 9.09 30.49 -11.58
N ILE A 291 8.81 29.61 -10.62
CA ILE A 291 9.83 28.91 -9.83
C ILE A 291 9.84 27.46 -10.30
N GLU A 292 10.97 27.02 -10.82
CA GLU A 292 11.16 25.65 -11.29
C GLU A 292 11.99 24.84 -10.28
N LEU A 293 11.47 23.67 -9.93
CA LEU A 293 12.20 22.62 -9.25
C LEU A 293 12.49 21.49 -10.22
N SER A 294 13.71 20.97 -10.18
CA SER A 294 14.19 19.89 -11.03
C SER A 294 14.67 18.70 -10.21
N ASN A 295 14.88 17.56 -10.87
CA ASN A 295 15.27 16.30 -10.24
C ASN A 295 14.36 15.87 -9.08
N CYS A 296 13.07 16.20 -9.20
CA CYS A 296 12.08 15.84 -8.20
C CYS A 296 11.87 14.32 -8.17
N LYS A 297 11.76 13.77 -6.96
CA LYS A 297 11.50 12.35 -6.71
C LYS A 297 10.52 12.21 -5.56
N TYR A 298 9.50 11.39 -5.74
CA TYR A 298 8.47 11.11 -4.74
C TYR A 298 7.78 12.40 -4.26
N VAL A 299 7.63 13.40 -5.12
CA VAL A 299 6.95 14.67 -4.80
C VAL A 299 5.59 14.65 -5.46
N LYS A 300 4.54 14.70 -4.64
CA LYS A 300 3.15 14.77 -5.09
C LYS A 300 2.60 16.19 -5.02
N ASN A 301 2.78 16.81 -3.86
CA ASN A 301 2.26 18.11 -3.51
C ASN A 301 3.41 19.01 -3.04
N LEU A 302 3.22 20.32 -3.15
CA LEU A 302 4.11 21.34 -2.61
C LEU A 302 3.28 22.36 -1.84
N ASN A 303 3.78 22.75 -0.67
CA ASN A 303 3.27 23.87 0.09
C ASN A 303 4.26 25.03 -0.05
N VAL A 304 3.77 26.16 -0.56
CA VAL A 304 4.58 27.37 -0.75
C VAL A 304 4.09 28.47 0.19
N THR A 305 5.01 29.03 0.98
CA THR A 305 4.76 30.20 1.82
C THR A 305 5.66 31.35 1.42
N LEU A 306 5.20 32.59 1.65
CA LEU A 306 5.97 33.80 1.39
C LEU A 306 6.35 34.48 2.71
N ASP A 307 7.60 34.89 2.81
CA ASP A 307 8.11 35.68 3.92
C ASP A 307 8.84 36.93 3.41
N SER A 308 8.91 37.97 4.23
CA SER A 308 9.68 39.18 3.94
C SER A 308 9.98 39.96 5.21
N THR A 309 11.12 40.67 5.23
CA THR A 309 11.43 41.59 6.33
C THR A 309 10.61 42.88 6.27
N ASN A 310 10.18 43.28 5.07
CA ASN A 310 9.57 44.56 4.76
C ASN A 310 8.20 44.32 4.11
N ILE A 311 7.14 44.60 4.87
CA ILE A 311 5.74 44.48 4.41
C ILE A 311 5.06 45.86 4.39
N GLY A 312 3.96 45.98 3.65
CA GLY A 312 3.18 47.20 3.56
C GLY A 312 2.78 47.76 4.91
N THR A 313 2.65 49.08 5.00
CA THR A 313 2.30 49.77 6.24
C THR A 313 0.81 49.63 6.52
N THR A 314 -0.01 49.81 5.49
CA THR A 314 -1.48 49.75 5.54
C THR A 314 -1.98 48.39 5.05
N ASP A 315 -1.53 47.95 3.88
CA ASP A 315 -1.84 46.65 3.28
C ASP A 315 -0.71 45.65 3.58
N LYS A 316 -0.93 44.81 4.61
CA LYS A 316 0.02 43.78 5.04
C LYS A 316 0.19 42.63 4.04
N THR A 317 -0.60 42.59 2.97
CA THR A 317 -0.45 41.59 1.90
C THR A 317 0.67 41.96 0.92
N LEU A 318 1.17 43.19 0.96
CA LEU A 318 2.20 43.69 0.04
C LEU A 318 3.61 43.56 0.63
N LEU A 319 4.57 43.22 -0.23
CA LEU A 319 6.00 43.40 0.00
C LEU A 319 6.36 44.87 -0.18
N SER A 320 6.98 45.50 0.82
CA SER A 320 7.31 46.94 0.77
C SER A 320 8.77 47.19 0.38
N ASN A 321 9.08 48.47 0.13
CA ASN A 321 10.39 48.88 -0.33
C ASN A 321 11.48 48.58 0.72
N THR A 322 12.58 47.97 0.29
CA THR A 322 13.76 47.70 1.10
C THR A 322 14.81 48.80 0.99
N LEU A 323 14.68 49.69 0.00
CA LEU A 323 15.59 50.82 -0.16
C LEU A 323 15.30 51.90 0.89
N THR A 324 16.35 52.57 1.35
CA THR A 324 16.27 53.69 2.30
C THR A 324 16.72 55.02 1.71
N SER A 325 17.43 55.00 0.58
CA SER A 325 17.87 56.19 -0.16
C SER A 325 17.14 56.27 -1.50
N SER A 326 16.68 57.47 -1.87
CA SER A 326 15.86 57.73 -3.06
C SER A 326 14.65 56.79 -3.19
N ALA A 327 14.11 56.32 -2.06
CA ALA A 327 13.12 55.25 -2.03
C ALA A 327 11.71 55.77 -2.33
N ALA A 328 11.02 55.14 -3.28
CA ALA A 328 9.59 55.32 -3.46
C ALA A 328 8.83 54.84 -2.22
N SER A 329 7.68 55.48 -1.93
CA SER A 329 6.81 55.12 -0.81
C SER A 329 5.33 55.14 -1.21
N GLY A 330 4.47 54.55 -0.38
CA GLY A 330 3.03 54.44 -0.65
C GLY A 330 2.65 53.30 -1.61
N ILE A 331 3.59 52.42 -1.95
CA ILE A 331 3.39 51.29 -2.87
C ILE A 331 4.03 50.01 -2.32
N GLY A 332 3.59 48.88 -2.84
CA GLY A 332 4.17 47.56 -2.56
C GLY A 332 3.83 46.55 -3.64
N VAL A 333 4.43 45.35 -3.54
CA VAL A 333 4.23 44.26 -4.50
C VAL A 333 3.38 43.17 -3.87
N MET A 334 2.25 42.87 -4.50
CA MET A 334 1.40 41.72 -4.19
C MET A 334 1.90 40.49 -4.97
N ILE A 335 1.92 39.32 -4.33
CA ILE A 335 2.32 38.07 -4.98
C ILE A 335 1.14 37.09 -4.97
N GLU A 336 0.88 36.48 -6.11
CA GLU A 336 -0.18 35.47 -6.28
C GLU A 336 0.35 34.24 -7.02
N GLY A 337 -0.07 33.05 -6.62
CA GLY A 337 0.19 31.79 -7.34
C GLY A 337 -0.95 31.44 -8.30
N GLU A 338 -0.62 30.90 -9.47
CA GLU A 338 -1.59 30.54 -10.51
C GLU A 338 -2.50 29.37 -10.08
N LYS A 339 -3.64 29.22 -10.75
CA LYS A 339 -4.51 28.04 -10.61
C LYS A 339 -3.77 26.73 -10.85
N ASN A 340 -4.07 25.73 -10.04
CA ASN A 340 -3.61 24.36 -10.18
C ASN A 340 -4.69 23.40 -9.63
N PRO A 341 -4.55 22.08 -9.77
CA PRO A 341 -5.57 21.12 -9.30
C PRO A 341 -5.92 21.20 -7.80
N LEU A 342 -5.06 21.79 -6.95
CA LEU A 342 -5.32 21.99 -5.52
C LEU A 342 -5.81 23.40 -5.16
N SER A 343 -5.93 24.31 -6.13
CA SER A 343 -6.44 25.66 -5.90
C SER A 343 -7.73 25.92 -6.70
N THR A 344 -8.70 26.55 -6.03
CA THR A 344 -10.02 26.83 -6.61
C THR A 344 -10.08 28.17 -7.34
N SER A 345 -9.25 29.13 -6.94
CA SER A 345 -9.14 30.46 -7.53
C SER A 345 -8.16 30.50 -8.70
N ASP A 346 -8.41 31.37 -9.68
CA ASP A 346 -7.49 31.58 -10.80
C ASP A 346 -6.13 32.12 -10.34
N TRP A 347 -6.13 32.91 -9.27
CA TRP A 347 -4.95 33.41 -8.59
C TRP A 347 -5.14 33.31 -7.07
N THR A 348 -4.17 32.72 -6.38
CA THR A 348 -4.16 32.55 -4.93
C THR A 348 -3.18 33.53 -4.31
N LEU A 349 -3.66 34.45 -3.49
CA LEU A 349 -2.83 35.45 -2.80
C LEU A 349 -1.86 34.77 -1.80
N LEU A 350 -0.57 35.09 -1.90
CA LEU A 350 0.43 34.78 -0.88
C LEU A 350 0.69 36.01 -0.01
N LYS A 351 0.29 35.93 1.26
CA LYS A 351 0.52 36.99 2.25
C LYS A 351 1.86 36.77 2.94
N PRO A 352 2.78 37.76 2.93
CA PRO A 352 4.05 37.65 3.63
C PRO A 352 3.83 37.57 5.15
N ARG A 353 4.61 36.73 5.84
CA ARG A 353 4.56 36.53 7.31
C ARG A 353 3.24 35.99 7.86
N ASP A 354 2.44 35.35 7.03
CA ASP A 354 1.21 34.67 7.45
C ASP A 354 1.38 33.16 7.26
N SER A 355 1.57 32.43 8.37
CA SER A 355 1.74 30.97 8.34
C SER A 355 0.50 30.22 7.86
N THR A 356 -0.67 30.87 7.83
CA THR A 356 -1.91 30.31 7.29
C THR A 356 -2.04 30.54 5.78
N SER A 357 -1.23 31.45 5.22
CA SER A 357 -1.19 31.75 3.79
C SER A 357 -0.29 30.76 3.04
N VAL A 358 -0.84 29.56 2.79
CA VAL A 358 -0.14 28.49 2.07
C VAL A 358 -0.72 28.32 0.67
N TYR A 359 0.11 28.55 -0.35
CA TYR A 359 -0.22 28.18 -1.73
C TYR A 359 0.08 26.68 -1.92
N LYS A 360 -0.98 25.89 -2.08
CA LYS A 360 -0.90 24.44 -2.34
C LYS A 360 -0.78 24.21 -3.83
N PHE A 361 0.18 23.38 -4.23
CA PHE A 361 0.47 23.10 -5.62
C PHE A 361 0.62 21.61 -5.90
N THR A 362 0.11 21.16 -7.04
CA THR A 362 0.46 19.89 -7.67
C THR A 362 0.43 20.05 -9.19
N ASN A 363 1.25 19.30 -9.91
CA ASN A 363 1.13 19.12 -11.35
C ASN A 363 0.87 17.67 -11.76
N THR A 364 0.68 16.77 -10.77
CA THR A 364 0.54 15.33 -10.98
C THR A 364 -0.65 14.79 -10.16
N PRO A 365 -1.91 15.03 -10.61
CA PRO A 365 -3.10 14.68 -9.83
C PRO A 365 -3.31 13.17 -9.70
N ASP A 366 -2.90 12.36 -10.68
CA ASP A 366 -3.15 10.90 -10.76
C ASP A 366 -2.03 10.03 -10.14
N TYR A 367 -1.33 10.57 -9.15
CA TYR A 367 -0.22 9.88 -8.49
C TYR A 367 -0.72 8.79 -7.53
N THR A 368 -0.24 7.55 -7.70
CA THR A 368 -0.50 6.45 -6.77
C THR A 368 0.66 6.23 -5.80
N ASN A 369 0.37 6.29 -4.50
CA ASN A 369 1.21 5.83 -3.40
C ASN A 369 2.72 6.15 -3.47
N SER A 370 3.53 5.25 -4.03
CA SER A 370 5.01 5.31 -4.01
C SER A 370 5.63 5.44 -5.40
N ASP A 371 4.91 6.05 -6.35
CA ASP A 371 5.46 6.36 -7.67
C ASP A 371 6.55 7.44 -7.58
N ILE A 372 7.48 7.49 -8.53
CA ILE A 372 8.55 8.50 -8.47
C ILE A 372 7.99 9.91 -8.77
N GLY A 373 6.84 10.00 -9.45
CA GLY A 373 6.21 11.26 -9.82
C GLY A 373 6.94 11.98 -10.95
N ASN A 374 6.58 13.26 -11.15
CA ASN A 374 7.19 14.11 -12.17
C ASN A 374 8.53 14.68 -11.67
N SER A 375 9.58 14.55 -12.48
CA SER A 375 10.92 15.07 -12.22
C SER A 375 11.03 16.59 -12.20
N THR A 376 10.01 17.29 -12.71
CA THR A 376 9.97 18.75 -12.78
C THR A 376 8.67 19.28 -12.15
N GLN A 377 8.81 20.34 -11.35
CA GLN A 377 7.69 21.07 -10.74
C GLN A 377 7.82 22.55 -11.08
N THR A 378 6.92 23.07 -11.91
CA THR A 378 6.93 24.47 -12.35
C THR A 378 5.73 25.17 -11.75
N MET A 379 5.99 26.09 -10.81
CA MET A 379 4.97 26.92 -10.18
C MET A 379 4.99 28.30 -10.81
N ASN A 380 3.86 28.76 -11.33
CA ASN A 380 3.72 30.08 -11.93
C ASN A 380 3.14 31.06 -10.92
N PHE A 381 3.67 32.27 -10.94
CA PHE A 381 3.30 33.37 -10.06
C PHE A 381 3.12 34.65 -10.84
N ARG A 382 2.36 35.56 -10.25
CA ARG A 382 2.23 36.94 -10.68
C ARG A 382 2.62 37.87 -9.55
N ALA A 383 3.47 38.83 -9.87
CA ALA A 383 3.78 39.98 -9.04
C ALA A 383 3.01 41.20 -9.56
N THR A 384 2.28 41.88 -8.69
CA THR A 384 1.51 43.08 -9.04
C THR A 384 1.95 44.25 -8.19
N LEU A 385 2.43 45.34 -8.80
CA LEU A 385 2.71 46.58 -8.10
C LEU A 385 1.40 47.30 -7.77
N LYS A 386 1.18 47.62 -6.50
CA LYS A 386 -0.07 48.21 -5.98
C LYS A 386 0.22 49.38 -5.04
N GLN A 387 -0.77 50.26 -4.91
CA GLN A 387 -0.80 51.25 -3.85
C GLN A 387 -0.96 50.56 -2.48
N ASP A 388 -0.20 51.02 -1.49
CA ASP A 388 -0.28 50.53 -0.11
C ASP A 388 -1.51 51.17 0.58
N GLY A 389 -2.67 50.53 0.41
CA GLY A 389 -3.96 51.11 0.82
C GLY A 389 -4.25 52.40 0.06
N SER A 390 -4.49 53.49 0.78
CA SER A 390 -4.72 54.83 0.21
C SER A 390 -3.54 55.78 0.46
N ASN A 391 -2.34 55.25 0.74
CA ASN A 391 -1.17 56.06 1.06
C ASN A 391 -0.71 56.88 -0.16
N VAL A 392 -0.25 58.11 0.06
CA VAL A 392 0.28 58.96 -1.02
C VAL A 392 1.50 58.30 -1.65
N ILE A 393 1.49 58.17 -2.97
CA ILE A 393 2.62 57.62 -3.72
C ILE A 393 3.67 58.71 -3.91
N ASN A 394 4.87 58.50 -3.35
CA ASN A 394 6.02 59.37 -3.59
C ASN A 394 6.98 58.72 -4.57
N ALA A 395 7.45 59.49 -5.54
CA ALA A 395 8.36 59.00 -6.58
C ALA A 395 9.73 58.61 -6.01
N GLY A 396 10.34 57.61 -6.61
CA GLY A 396 11.67 57.13 -6.26
C GLY A 396 11.95 55.73 -6.82
N GLU A 397 13.06 55.16 -6.39
CA GLU A 397 13.47 53.79 -6.67
C GLU A 397 12.72 52.80 -5.77
N PHE A 398 12.36 51.64 -6.31
CA PHE A 398 11.65 50.61 -5.58
C PHE A 398 12.34 49.26 -5.71
N LYS A 399 12.57 48.60 -4.58
CA LYS A 399 13.00 47.19 -4.52
C LYS A 399 12.26 46.51 -3.39
N ALA A 400 11.63 45.38 -3.67
CA ALA A 400 11.05 44.51 -2.66
C ALA A 400 11.75 43.14 -2.70
N THR A 401 11.84 42.49 -1.54
CA THR A 401 12.43 41.15 -1.42
C THR A 401 11.41 40.24 -0.75
N GLY A 402 11.04 39.16 -1.43
CA GLY A 402 10.23 38.06 -0.88
C GLY A 402 11.06 36.77 -0.84
N ARG A 403 10.92 36.00 0.25
CA ARG A 403 11.51 34.67 0.40
C ARG A 403 10.40 33.64 0.28
N PHE A 404 10.51 32.76 -0.72
CA PHE A 404 9.64 31.61 -0.86
C PHE A 404 10.23 30.43 -0.08
N THR A 405 9.40 29.79 0.71
CA THR A 405 9.72 28.51 1.36
C THR A 405 8.82 27.45 0.75
N ILE A 406 9.43 26.37 0.26
CA ILE A 406 8.73 25.27 -0.41
C ILE A 406 8.95 24.00 0.41
N ASN A 407 7.87 23.42 0.89
CA ASN A 407 7.87 22.20 1.70
C ASN A 407 7.12 21.08 0.98
N TYR A 408 7.54 19.83 1.25
CA TYR A 408 6.86 18.63 0.81
C TYR A 408 5.91 18.17 1.93
N PRO A 409 4.58 18.32 1.76
CA PRO A 409 3.60 17.68 2.63
C PRO A 409 3.38 16.21 2.25
#